data_AF-A0A2M6GGN5-F1
#
_entry.id   AF-A0A2M6GGN5-F1
#
_cell.length_a   1.000
_cell.length_b   1.000
_cell.length_c   1.000
_cell.angle_alpha   90.00
_cell.angle_beta   90.00
_cell.angle_gamma   90.00
#
_symmetry.space_group_name_H-M   'P 1'
#
loop_
_entity.id
_entity.type
_entity.pdbx_description
1 polymer ?
#
loop_
_entity_poly.entity_id
_entity_poly.type
_entity_poly.pdbx_seq_one_letter_code
_entity_poly.pdbx_strand_id
1 'polypeptide(L)'
;MTHKIYSLLLLMTLVMAGACSILTKVGKADKHFAHEEYNLAIPLYNQALKNKPNDPELNYQLAESYRLSNRIQLAEPYYKAAIDNGLKKEYLFLNYGLALRANGKYDEASTQLTQYASVGANQKLVAQAKQQVANLTRLPEVLKTQTRYDIKPMEQLNTEAAEYGISMANGEMVFASTRGSGPAFKGNGQGFSDLYAFKPGMPNNFTGTGTVRKLEDALNLSGIHEAVATFSPDGTLVVFARGNEGTKKGRLNV
;
A
#
# COMPACT_ATOMS: atom_id res chain seq x y z
N MET A 1 -45.90 36.19 -0.02
CA MET A 1 -45.05 35.68 -1.12
C MET A 1 -43.57 35.97 -0.90
N THR A 2 -43.23 37.19 -0.46
CA THR A 2 -41.86 37.66 -0.16
C THR A 2 -41.09 36.79 0.86
N HIS A 3 -41.69 36.40 1.99
CA HIS A 3 -41.00 35.54 2.98
C HIS A 3 -40.59 34.15 2.43
N LYS A 4 -41.39 33.54 1.55
CA LYS A 4 -41.03 32.26 0.91
C LYS A 4 -39.85 32.40 -0.04
N ILE A 5 -39.70 33.56 -0.69
CA ILE A 5 -38.59 33.86 -1.60
C ILE A 5 -37.28 34.05 -0.81
N TYR A 6 -37.32 34.75 0.34
CA TYR A 6 -36.15 34.90 1.21
C TYR A 6 -35.70 33.59 1.85
N SER A 7 -36.64 32.73 2.29
CA SER A 7 -36.30 31.39 2.79
C SER A 7 -35.71 30.49 1.70
N LEU A 8 -36.19 30.58 0.45
CA LEU A 8 -35.64 29.83 -0.68
C LEU A 8 -34.24 30.31 -1.06
N LEU A 9 -34.01 31.63 -1.08
CA LEU A 9 -32.69 32.24 -1.32
C LEU A 9 -31.69 31.88 -0.22
N LEU A 10 -32.09 31.88 1.05
CA LEU A 10 -31.24 31.49 2.18
C LEU A 10 -30.88 30.00 2.14
N LEU A 11 -31.83 29.14 1.73
CA LEU A 11 -31.56 27.71 1.56
C LEU A 11 -30.60 27.48 0.37
N MET A 12 -30.75 28.24 -0.71
CA MET A 12 -29.89 28.14 -1.90
C MET A 12 -28.46 28.62 -1.63
N THR A 13 -28.27 29.66 -0.80
CA THR A 13 -26.93 30.12 -0.38
C THR A 13 -26.26 29.14 0.58
N LEU A 14 -27.00 28.51 1.50
CA LEU A 14 -26.46 27.47 2.38
C LEU A 14 -26.00 26.22 1.59
N VAL A 15 -26.77 25.83 0.57
CA VAL A 15 -26.43 24.70 -0.32
C VAL A 15 -25.17 25.02 -1.16
N MET A 16 -25.03 26.24 -1.68
CA MET A 16 -23.82 26.64 -2.40
C MET A 16 -22.56 26.69 -1.53
N ALA A 17 -22.67 27.18 -0.27
CA ALA A 17 -21.54 27.23 0.64
C ALA A 17 -21.01 25.83 1.01
N GLY A 18 -21.91 24.87 1.22
CA GLY A 18 -21.56 23.47 1.46
C GLY A 18 -20.83 22.83 0.27
N ALA A 19 -21.32 23.05 -0.95
CA ALA A 19 -20.75 22.47 -2.17
C ALA A 19 -19.32 22.97 -2.46
N CYS A 20 -19.04 24.25 -2.22
CA CYS A 20 -17.71 24.84 -2.43
C CYS A 20 -16.65 24.24 -1.48
N SER A 21 -17.03 23.96 -0.23
CA SER A 21 -16.15 23.35 0.78
C SER A 21 -15.77 21.88 0.49
N ILE A 22 -16.62 21.16 -0.25
CA ILE A 22 -16.37 19.77 -0.65
C ILE A 22 -15.46 19.73 -1.87
N LEU A 23 -15.73 20.56 -2.87
CA LEU A 23 -14.92 20.62 -4.10
C LEU A 23 -13.46 20.98 -3.80
N THR A 24 -13.24 21.87 -2.82
CA THR A 24 -11.90 22.22 -2.34
C THR A 24 -11.18 21.08 -1.62
N LYS A 25 -11.89 20.15 -0.97
CA LYS A 25 -11.30 18.97 -0.31
C LYS A 25 -10.95 17.88 -1.33
N VAL A 26 -11.83 17.61 -2.28
CA VAL A 26 -11.57 16.65 -3.36
C VAL A 26 -10.36 17.12 -4.18
N GLY A 27 -10.30 18.39 -4.58
CA GLY A 27 -9.14 18.92 -5.30
C GLY A 27 -7.82 18.83 -4.50
N LYS A 28 -7.86 18.94 -3.17
CA LYS A 28 -6.69 18.69 -2.31
C LYS A 28 -6.32 17.20 -2.26
N ALA A 29 -7.31 16.31 -2.16
CA ALA A 29 -7.10 14.86 -2.17
C ALA A 29 -6.46 14.42 -3.49
N ASP A 30 -7.01 14.88 -4.63
CA ASP A 30 -6.50 14.60 -5.97
C ASP A 30 -5.05 15.08 -6.13
N LYS A 31 -4.71 16.25 -5.58
CA LYS A 31 -3.33 16.77 -5.59
C LYS A 31 -2.37 15.87 -4.81
N HIS A 32 -2.75 15.44 -3.60
CA HIS A 32 -1.93 14.49 -2.82
C HIS A 32 -1.81 13.15 -3.53
N PHE A 33 -2.90 12.63 -4.11
CA PHE A 33 -2.91 11.40 -4.89
C PHE A 33 -1.95 11.48 -6.09
N ALA A 34 -2.00 12.59 -6.84
CA ALA A 34 -1.13 12.82 -7.99
C ALA A 34 0.36 12.95 -7.63
N HIS A 35 0.67 13.28 -6.37
CA HIS A 35 2.02 13.28 -5.82
C HIS A 35 2.39 11.98 -5.10
N GLU A 36 1.56 10.94 -5.20
CA GLU A 36 1.74 9.65 -4.53
C GLU A 36 1.76 9.77 -2.99
N GLU A 37 1.26 10.88 -2.44
CA GLU A 37 1.11 11.13 -1.01
C GLU A 37 -0.20 10.51 -0.50
N TYR A 38 -0.42 9.22 -0.78
CA TYR A 38 -1.70 8.54 -0.54
C TYR A 38 -2.13 8.57 0.93
N ASN A 39 -1.18 8.53 1.88
CA ASN A 39 -1.49 8.67 3.30
C ASN A 39 -2.19 10.00 3.63
N LEU A 40 -1.89 11.06 2.88
CA LEU A 40 -2.52 12.37 3.02
C LEU A 40 -3.83 12.46 2.20
N ALA A 41 -3.93 11.76 1.07
CA ALA A 41 -5.14 11.74 0.24
C ALA A 41 -6.32 11.00 0.91
N ILE A 42 -6.06 9.84 1.53
CA ILE A 42 -7.06 8.97 2.17
C ILE A 42 -8.00 9.72 3.13
N PRO A 43 -7.54 10.50 4.13
CA PRO A 43 -8.44 11.18 5.05
C PRO A 43 -9.31 12.24 4.35
N LEU A 44 -8.82 12.86 3.28
CA LEU A 44 -9.58 13.85 2.51
C LEU A 44 -10.68 13.20 1.66
N TYR A 45 -10.39 12.08 0.99
CA TYR A 45 -11.41 11.30 0.27
C TYR A 45 -12.46 10.74 1.24
N ASN A 46 -12.04 10.19 2.38
CA ASN A 46 -12.97 9.74 3.44
C ASN A 46 -13.90 10.88 3.89
N GLN A 47 -13.37 12.09 4.06
CA GLN A 47 -14.18 13.24 4.45
C GLN A 47 -15.17 13.64 3.34
N ALA A 48 -14.79 13.55 2.07
CA ALA A 48 -15.69 13.83 0.95
C ALA A 48 -16.84 12.81 0.88
N LEU A 49 -16.53 11.52 1.10
CA LEU A 49 -17.51 10.43 1.12
C LEU A 49 -18.53 10.54 2.25
N LYS A 50 -18.24 11.24 3.37
CA LYS A 50 -19.25 11.51 4.41
C LYS A 50 -20.48 12.24 3.87
N ASN A 51 -20.31 13.09 2.84
CA ASN A 51 -21.40 13.84 2.22
C ASN A 51 -21.93 13.15 0.94
N LYS A 52 -21.10 12.34 0.28
CA LYS A 52 -21.43 11.64 -0.96
C LYS A 52 -21.03 10.16 -0.87
N PRO A 53 -21.66 9.37 0.02
CA PRO A 53 -21.21 8.00 0.31
C PRO A 53 -21.23 7.07 -0.90
N ASN A 54 -22.12 7.34 -1.85
CA ASN A 54 -22.34 6.53 -3.05
C ASN A 54 -21.64 7.10 -4.30
N ASP A 55 -20.78 8.12 -4.16
CA ASP A 55 -20.07 8.68 -5.31
C ASP A 55 -19.08 7.63 -5.86
N PRO A 56 -19.30 7.11 -7.08
CA PRO A 56 -18.50 6.00 -7.60
C PRO A 56 -17.03 6.36 -7.76
N GLU A 57 -16.73 7.61 -8.14
CA GLU A 57 -15.34 8.02 -8.41
C GLU A 57 -14.58 8.31 -7.13
N LEU A 58 -15.22 8.91 -6.12
CA LEU A 58 -14.58 9.11 -4.82
C LEU A 58 -14.27 7.76 -4.14
N ASN A 59 -15.19 6.80 -4.24
CA ASN A 59 -14.95 5.43 -3.75
C ASN A 59 -13.79 4.77 -4.49
N TYR A 60 -13.73 4.90 -5.82
CA TYR A 60 -12.63 4.36 -6.62
C TYR A 60 -11.28 4.98 -6.27
N GLN A 61 -11.21 6.31 -6.14
CA GLN A 61 -9.96 7.01 -5.79
C GLN A 61 -9.47 6.65 -4.38
N LEU A 62 -10.39 6.50 -3.41
CA LEU A 62 -10.05 6.03 -2.08
C LEU A 62 -9.52 4.58 -2.11
N ALA A 63 -10.18 3.70 -2.86
CA ALA A 63 -9.73 2.33 -3.05
C ALA A 63 -8.33 2.25 -3.70
N GLU A 64 -8.10 3.03 -4.75
CA GLU A 64 -6.78 3.13 -5.40
C GLU A 64 -5.73 3.71 -4.44
N SER A 65 -6.08 4.68 -3.59
CA SER A 65 -5.17 5.22 -2.58
C SER A 65 -4.73 4.13 -1.59
N TYR A 66 -5.65 3.27 -1.15
CA TYR A 66 -5.31 2.12 -0.32
C TYR A 66 -4.46 1.09 -1.09
N ARG A 67 -4.81 0.75 -2.33
CA ARG A 67 -4.05 -0.21 -3.14
C ARG A 67 -2.61 0.27 -3.39
N LEU A 68 -2.44 1.51 -3.83
CA LEU A 68 -1.15 2.11 -4.19
C LEU A 68 -0.27 2.36 -2.97
N SER A 69 -0.85 2.47 -1.77
CA SER A 69 -0.11 2.56 -0.50
C SER A 69 0.17 1.21 0.17
N ASN A 70 0.03 0.10 -0.56
CA ASN A 70 0.24 -1.28 -0.08
C ASN A 70 -0.73 -1.70 1.06
N ARG A 71 -1.98 -1.21 1.00
CA ARG A 71 -3.06 -1.50 1.97
C ARG A 71 -4.31 -2.04 1.28
N ILE A 72 -4.12 -2.88 0.26
CA ILE A 72 -5.20 -3.33 -0.65
C ILE A 72 -6.37 -4.02 0.07
N GLN A 73 -6.13 -4.63 1.24
CA GLN A 73 -7.16 -5.20 2.10
C GLN A 73 -8.25 -4.18 2.46
N LEU A 74 -7.85 -2.92 2.70
CA LEU A 74 -8.75 -1.82 3.04
C LEU A 74 -9.49 -1.26 1.82
N ALA A 75 -9.08 -1.60 0.60
CA ALA A 75 -9.66 -1.09 -0.63
C ALA A 75 -10.97 -1.79 -1.02
N GLU A 76 -11.17 -3.03 -0.56
CA GLU A 76 -12.29 -3.90 -0.95
C GLU A 76 -13.67 -3.23 -0.87
N PRO A 77 -14.12 -2.67 0.28
CA PRO A 77 -15.46 -2.10 0.39
C PRO A 77 -15.68 -0.91 -0.56
N TYR A 78 -14.63 -0.14 -0.83
CA TYR A 78 -14.70 1.03 -1.70
C TYR A 78 -14.70 0.65 -3.18
N TYR A 79 -13.94 -0.38 -3.57
CA TYR A 79 -14.09 -0.95 -4.92
C TYR A 79 -15.49 -1.51 -5.14
N LYS A 80 -16.03 -2.24 -4.16
CA LYS A 80 -17.40 -2.73 -4.24
C LYS A 80 -18.40 -1.58 -4.40
N ALA A 81 -18.29 -0.54 -3.57
CA ALA A 81 -19.16 0.63 -3.65
C ALA A 81 -19.07 1.34 -5.01
N ALA A 82 -17.88 1.45 -5.61
CA ALA A 82 -17.71 2.02 -6.93
C ALA A 82 -18.40 1.18 -8.03
N ILE A 83 -18.29 -0.15 -7.96
CA ILE A 83 -18.95 -1.09 -8.89
C ILE A 83 -20.47 -1.03 -8.73
N ASP A 84 -20.98 -1.12 -7.50
CA ASP A 84 -22.41 -1.10 -7.19
C ASP A 84 -23.08 0.20 -7.68
N ASN A 85 -22.33 1.31 -7.69
CA ASN A 85 -22.78 2.61 -8.20
C ASN A 85 -22.41 2.86 -9.68
N GLY A 86 -22.11 1.79 -10.42
CA GLY A 86 -22.07 1.82 -11.88
C GLY A 86 -20.75 2.28 -12.51
N LEU A 87 -19.66 2.41 -11.75
CA LEU A 87 -18.36 2.73 -12.33
C LEU A 87 -17.85 1.56 -13.19
N LYS A 88 -17.48 1.86 -14.42
CA LYS A 88 -16.98 0.87 -15.38
C LYS A 88 -15.55 1.21 -15.80
N LYS A 89 -14.59 0.87 -14.95
CA LYS A 89 -13.16 0.95 -15.26
C LYS A 89 -12.58 -0.46 -15.24
N GLU A 90 -11.79 -0.83 -16.23
CA GLU A 90 -11.27 -2.20 -16.31
C GLU A 90 -10.37 -2.57 -15.13
N TYR A 91 -9.50 -1.64 -14.72
CA TYR A 91 -8.67 -1.81 -13.53
C TYR A 91 -9.49 -1.98 -12.24
N LEU A 92 -10.67 -1.37 -12.14
CA LEU A 92 -11.54 -1.51 -10.96
C LEU A 92 -11.96 -2.97 -10.76
N PHE A 93 -12.41 -3.66 -11.82
CA PHE A 93 -12.89 -5.03 -11.71
C PHE A 93 -11.77 -6.02 -11.35
N LEU A 94 -10.58 -5.83 -11.94
CA LEU A 94 -9.39 -6.61 -11.59
C LEU A 94 -8.96 -6.35 -10.14
N ASN A 95 -8.81 -5.07 -9.75
CA ASN A 95 -8.33 -4.70 -8.43
C ASN A 95 -9.32 -5.07 -7.32
N TYR A 96 -10.62 -5.07 -7.58
CA TYR A 96 -11.62 -5.59 -6.65
C TYR A 96 -11.40 -7.08 -6.36
N GLY A 97 -11.20 -7.90 -7.40
CA GLY A 97 -10.86 -9.31 -7.25
C GLY A 97 -9.56 -9.53 -6.47
N LEU A 98 -8.54 -8.69 -6.69
CA LEU A 98 -7.28 -8.73 -5.94
C LEU A 98 -7.47 -8.33 -4.46
N ALA A 99 -8.34 -7.37 -4.17
CA ALA A 99 -8.67 -6.95 -2.80
C ALA A 99 -9.44 -8.05 -2.04
N LEU A 100 -10.44 -8.68 -2.69
CA LEU A 100 -11.14 -9.85 -2.15
C LEU A 100 -10.15 -10.97 -1.80
N ARG A 101 -9.23 -11.28 -2.71
CA ARG A 101 -8.17 -12.27 -2.47
C ARG A 101 -7.28 -11.89 -1.28
N ALA A 102 -6.90 -10.62 -1.15
CA ALA A 102 -6.07 -10.14 -0.05
C ALA A 102 -6.78 -10.26 1.31
N ASN A 103 -8.11 -10.24 1.32
CA ASN A 103 -8.95 -10.48 2.51
C ASN A 103 -9.33 -11.96 2.71
N GLY A 104 -8.74 -12.89 1.95
CA GLY A 104 -9.01 -14.32 2.06
C GLY A 104 -10.36 -14.78 1.49
N LYS A 105 -11.09 -13.90 0.80
CA LYS A 105 -12.38 -14.18 0.16
C LYS A 105 -12.18 -14.83 -1.21
N TYR A 106 -11.56 -16.01 -1.21
CA TYR A 106 -11.05 -16.66 -2.43
C TYR A 106 -12.15 -17.01 -3.44
N ASP A 107 -13.32 -17.47 -2.98
CA ASP A 107 -14.44 -17.83 -3.86
C ASP A 107 -15.06 -16.60 -4.55
N GLU A 108 -15.26 -15.52 -3.78
CA GLU A 108 -15.73 -14.23 -4.31
C GLU A 108 -14.71 -13.64 -5.29
N ALA A 109 -13.41 -13.69 -4.94
CA ALA A 109 -12.33 -13.26 -5.82
C ALA A 109 -12.34 -14.04 -7.14
N SER A 110 -12.46 -15.37 -7.08
CA SER A 110 -12.51 -16.24 -8.26
C SER A 110 -13.70 -15.90 -9.16
N THR A 111 -14.87 -15.70 -8.57
CA THR A 111 -16.09 -15.31 -9.30
C THR A 111 -15.93 -13.98 -10.01
N GLN A 112 -15.49 -12.95 -9.28
CA GLN A 112 -15.26 -11.61 -9.81
C GLN A 112 -14.22 -11.59 -10.94
N LEU A 113 -13.09 -12.28 -10.75
CA LEU A 113 -12.01 -12.33 -11.73
C LEU A 113 -12.40 -13.13 -12.98
N THR A 114 -13.19 -14.20 -12.82
CA THR A 114 -13.73 -14.98 -13.94
C THR A 114 -14.70 -14.14 -14.77
N GLN A 115 -15.61 -13.40 -14.11
CA GLN A 115 -16.52 -12.49 -14.78
C GLN A 115 -15.75 -11.41 -15.54
N TYR A 116 -14.75 -10.78 -14.92
CA TYR A 116 -13.93 -9.78 -15.62
C TYR A 116 -13.17 -10.40 -16.81
N ALA A 117 -12.61 -11.60 -16.65
CA ALA A 117 -11.88 -12.28 -17.70
C ALA A 117 -12.75 -12.67 -18.93
N SER A 118 -14.07 -12.79 -18.77
CA SER A 118 -14.98 -13.12 -19.87
C SER A 118 -15.46 -11.90 -20.66
N VAL A 119 -15.52 -10.71 -20.04
CA VAL A 119 -16.06 -9.48 -20.66
C VAL A 119 -15.02 -8.37 -20.85
N GLY A 120 -13.83 -8.50 -20.29
CA GLY A 120 -12.78 -7.49 -20.35
C GLY A 120 -12.27 -7.23 -21.77
N ALA A 121 -12.05 -5.97 -22.10
CA ALA A 121 -11.52 -5.51 -23.38
C ALA A 121 -9.98 -5.47 -23.38
N ASN A 122 -9.35 -5.06 -22.28
CA ASN A 122 -7.89 -5.02 -22.17
C ASN A 122 -7.31 -6.42 -21.96
N GLN A 123 -6.73 -6.97 -23.03
CA GLN A 123 -6.20 -8.33 -23.07
C GLN A 123 -5.08 -8.58 -22.06
N LYS A 124 -4.29 -7.56 -21.68
CA LYS A 124 -3.25 -7.70 -20.65
C LYS A 124 -3.88 -7.92 -19.28
N LEU A 125 -4.90 -7.15 -18.93
CA LEU A 125 -5.61 -7.29 -17.66
C LEU A 125 -6.47 -8.56 -17.61
N VAL A 126 -7.08 -8.94 -18.74
CA VAL A 126 -7.78 -10.23 -18.88
C VAL A 126 -6.82 -11.40 -18.67
N ALA A 127 -5.61 -11.36 -19.24
CA ALA A 127 -4.60 -12.39 -19.03
C ALA A 127 -4.18 -12.48 -17.54
N GLN A 128 -3.99 -11.33 -16.88
CA GLN A 128 -3.73 -11.28 -15.44
C GLN A 128 -4.88 -11.89 -14.64
N ALA A 129 -6.13 -11.55 -14.94
CA ALA A 129 -7.30 -12.11 -14.26
C ALA A 129 -7.38 -13.64 -14.42
N LYS A 130 -7.16 -14.16 -15.64
CA LYS A 130 -7.11 -15.61 -15.91
C LYS A 130 -6.01 -16.30 -15.09
N GLN A 131 -4.83 -15.70 -14.99
CA GLN A 131 -3.75 -16.23 -14.16
C GLN A 131 -4.14 -16.26 -12.67
N GLN A 132 -4.81 -15.22 -12.18
CA GLN A 132 -5.28 -15.20 -10.80
C GLN A 132 -6.34 -16.28 -10.52
N VAL A 133 -7.29 -16.48 -11.43
CA VAL A 133 -8.28 -17.58 -11.32
C VAL A 133 -7.56 -18.92 -11.28
N ALA A 134 -6.60 -19.17 -12.18
CA ALA A 134 -5.83 -20.41 -12.18
C ALA A 134 -5.04 -20.64 -10.87
N ASN A 135 -4.49 -19.58 -10.28
CA ASN A 135 -3.83 -19.67 -8.97
C ASN A 135 -4.82 -20.02 -7.86
N LEU A 136 -6.01 -19.40 -7.85
CA LEU A 136 -7.06 -19.66 -6.86
C LEU A 136 -7.59 -21.09 -6.96
N THR A 137 -7.73 -21.65 -8.17
CA THR A 137 -8.15 -23.05 -8.37
C THR A 137 -7.17 -24.04 -7.73
N ARG A 138 -5.87 -23.74 -7.72
CA ARG A 138 -4.83 -24.61 -7.16
C ARG A 138 -4.63 -24.41 -5.65
N LEU A 139 -5.17 -23.32 -5.09
CA LEU A 139 -4.97 -22.96 -3.68
C LEU A 139 -5.35 -24.09 -2.70
N PRO A 140 -6.47 -24.83 -2.86
CA PRO A 140 -6.81 -25.91 -1.94
C PRO A 140 -5.77 -27.04 -1.89
N GLU A 141 -5.07 -27.31 -2.99
CA GLU A 141 -3.99 -28.31 -3.04
C GLU A 141 -2.75 -27.80 -2.31
N VAL A 142 -2.41 -26.53 -2.53
CA VAL A 142 -1.29 -25.86 -1.84
C VAL A 142 -1.53 -25.86 -0.32
N LEU A 143 -2.74 -25.53 0.12
CA LEU A 143 -3.09 -25.50 1.55
C LEU A 143 -3.08 -26.87 2.22
N LYS A 144 -3.25 -27.96 1.46
CA LYS A 144 -3.15 -29.35 1.96
C LYS A 144 -1.71 -29.87 1.98
N THR A 145 -0.76 -29.13 1.41
CA THR A 145 0.64 -29.56 1.34
C THR A 145 1.22 -29.58 2.76
N GLN A 146 1.64 -30.76 3.21
CA GLN A 146 2.29 -30.90 4.52
C GLN A 146 3.69 -30.27 4.48
N THR A 147 3.94 -29.33 5.38
CA THR A 147 5.29 -28.82 5.63
C THR A 147 5.94 -29.62 6.76
N ARG A 148 7.27 -29.71 6.74
CA ARG A 148 8.08 -30.38 7.80
C ARG A 148 8.74 -29.38 8.74
N TYR A 149 8.24 -28.15 8.75
CA TYR A 149 8.82 -27.03 9.48
C TYR A 149 7.70 -26.12 9.98
N ASP A 150 7.93 -25.54 11.16
CA ASP A 150 7.13 -24.45 11.71
C ASP A 150 7.82 -23.12 11.39
N ILE A 151 7.05 -22.15 10.92
CA ILE A 151 7.52 -20.78 10.74
C ILE A 151 7.10 -19.98 11.97
N LYS A 152 8.08 -19.38 12.63
CA LYS A 152 7.85 -18.49 13.77
C LYS A 152 8.56 -17.16 13.53
N PRO A 153 8.00 -16.03 13.99
CA PRO A 153 8.73 -14.78 14.04
C PRO A 153 10.04 -14.95 14.80
N MET A 154 11.10 -14.30 14.34
CA MET A 154 12.31 -14.14 15.12
C MET A 154 12.10 -12.99 16.10
N GLU A 155 11.70 -13.28 17.34
CA GLU A 155 11.31 -12.27 18.36
C GLU A 155 12.32 -11.12 18.55
N GLN A 156 13.60 -11.35 18.25
CA GLN A 156 14.65 -10.34 18.38
C GLN A 156 14.84 -9.47 17.13
N LEU A 157 14.35 -9.95 15.99
CA LEU A 157 14.50 -9.31 14.69
C LEU A 157 13.17 -8.79 14.20
N ASN A 158 12.13 -9.62 14.10
CA ASN A 158 10.83 -9.23 13.56
C ASN A 158 10.10 -8.26 14.50
N THR A 159 9.43 -7.28 13.91
CA THR A 159 8.60 -6.31 14.62
C THR A 159 7.24 -6.18 13.92
N GLU A 160 6.39 -5.25 14.37
CA GLU A 160 5.20 -4.85 13.61
C GLU A 160 5.54 -4.04 12.35
N ALA A 161 6.76 -3.52 12.25
CA ALA A 161 7.24 -2.81 11.07
C ALA A 161 7.58 -3.78 9.93
N ALA A 162 7.91 -3.25 8.75
CA ALA A 162 8.43 -4.08 7.68
C ALA A 162 9.89 -4.46 7.96
N GLU A 163 10.23 -5.73 7.72
CA GLU A 163 11.61 -6.23 7.60
C GLU A 163 11.77 -7.04 6.32
N TYR A 164 12.79 -6.74 5.53
CA TYR A 164 13.00 -7.38 4.24
C TYR A 164 14.43 -7.20 3.72
N GLY A 165 14.76 -7.87 2.62
CA GLY A 165 16.04 -7.68 1.93
C GLY A 165 17.25 -8.16 2.73
N ILE A 166 17.14 -9.34 3.35
CA ILE A 166 18.20 -9.93 4.17
C ILE A 166 19.44 -10.26 3.32
N SER A 167 20.62 -9.95 3.85
CA SER A 167 21.92 -10.43 3.38
C SER A 167 22.86 -10.72 4.55
N MET A 168 23.99 -11.37 4.26
CA MET A 168 25.02 -11.72 5.24
C MET A 168 26.27 -10.88 5.03
N ALA A 169 26.80 -10.30 6.11
CA ALA A 169 28.06 -9.56 6.08
C ALA A 169 28.79 -9.70 7.43
N ASN A 170 30.07 -10.06 7.41
CA ASN A 170 30.92 -10.13 8.61
C ASN A 170 30.32 -10.93 9.79
N GLY A 171 29.61 -12.02 9.49
CA GLY A 171 28.95 -12.87 10.50
C GLY A 171 27.64 -12.30 11.06
N GLU A 172 27.12 -11.22 10.47
CA GLU A 172 25.87 -10.56 10.85
C GLU A 172 24.84 -10.64 9.73
N MET A 173 23.56 -10.58 10.11
CA MET A 173 22.45 -10.49 9.17
C MET A 173 22.09 -9.03 8.95
N VAL A 174 22.28 -8.52 7.75
CA VAL A 174 21.90 -7.15 7.36
C VAL A 174 20.52 -7.19 6.72
N PHE A 175 19.65 -6.25 7.06
CA PHE A 175 18.28 -6.17 6.54
C PHE A 175 17.78 -4.72 6.50
N ALA A 176 16.76 -4.48 5.68
CA ALA A 176 16.07 -3.20 5.65
C ALA A 176 14.85 -3.24 6.58
N SER A 177 14.58 -2.15 7.30
CA SER A 177 13.39 -2.07 8.16
C SER A 177 12.83 -0.67 8.32
N THR A 178 11.51 -0.58 8.45
CA THR A 178 10.79 0.68 8.73
C THR A 178 10.59 0.95 10.23
N ARG A 179 11.32 0.24 11.10
CA ARG A 179 11.20 0.33 12.57
C ARG A 179 11.72 1.65 13.18
N GLY A 180 12.44 2.44 12.40
CA GLY A 180 13.06 3.68 12.87
C GLY A 180 12.04 4.68 13.41
N SER A 181 12.47 5.52 14.36
CA SER A 181 11.69 6.67 14.79
C SER A 181 11.83 7.81 13.78
N GLY A 182 10.75 8.55 13.54
CA GLY A 182 10.77 9.67 12.60
C GLY A 182 9.39 10.00 12.03
N PRO A 183 9.32 10.99 11.14
CA PRO A 183 8.08 11.29 10.43
C PRO A 183 7.67 10.10 9.54
N ALA A 184 6.38 9.85 9.48
CA ALA A 184 5.81 8.86 8.58
C ALA A 184 6.02 9.28 7.12
N PHE A 185 6.39 8.31 6.28
CA PHE A 185 6.42 8.46 4.84
C PHE A 185 5.02 8.77 4.32
N LYS A 186 4.90 9.82 3.51
CA LYS A 186 3.59 10.31 3.05
C LYS A 186 2.87 9.34 2.11
N GLY A 187 3.58 8.41 1.47
CA GLY A 187 2.97 7.43 0.58
C GLY A 187 2.16 6.38 1.33
N ASN A 188 2.75 5.74 2.34
CA ASN A 188 2.14 4.58 3.01
C ASN A 188 2.01 4.72 4.54
N GLY A 189 2.33 5.89 5.09
CA GLY A 189 2.21 6.18 6.52
C GLY A 189 3.15 5.38 7.43
N GLN A 190 4.07 4.59 6.88
CA GLN A 190 5.08 3.84 7.63
C GLN A 190 6.34 4.69 7.83
N GLY A 191 7.27 4.23 8.68
CA GLY A 191 8.59 4.85 8.79
C GLY A 191 9.40 4.77 7.49
N PHE A 192 10.44 5.60 7.39
CA PHE A 192 11.46 5.42 6.36
C PHE A 192 12.21 4.10 6.61
N SER A 193 12.59 3.43 5.52
CA SER A 193 13.31 2.17 5.61
C SER A 193 14.78 2.48 5.79
N ASP A 194 15.40 1.98 6.84
CA ASP A 194 16.84 2.07 7.07
C ASP A 194 17.45 0.67 7.04
N LEU A 195 18.77 0.59 6.84
CA LEU A 195 19.53 -0.63 7.00
C LEU A 195 19.89 -0.88 8.47
N TYR A 196 19.65 -2.09 8.93
CA TYR A 196 19.96 -2.60 10.25
C TYR A 196 20.81 -3.86 10.13
N ALA A 197 21.52 -4.20 11.20
CA ALA A 197 22.23 -5.46 11.32
C ALA A 197 21.86 -6.17 12.63
N PHE A 198 21.58 -7.46 12.51
CA PHE A 198 21.42 -8.39 13.62
C PHE A 198 22.71 -9.19 13.80
N LYS A 199 23.32 -9.03 14.98
CA LYS A 199 24.49 -9.80 15.40
C LYS A 199 24.05 -10.94 16.31
N PRO A 200 24.28 -12.21 15.93
CA PRO A 200 23.96 -13.32 16.81
C PRO A 200 24.93 -13.36 18.00
N GLY A 201 24.43 -13.78 19.16
CA GLY A 201 25.20 -13.90 20.40
C GLY A 201 26.20 -15.08 20.39
N MET A 202 25.98 -16.05 19.49
CA MET A 202 26.94 -17.12 19.18
C MET A 202 27.17 -17.19 17.67
N PRO A 203 28.41 -17.49 17.21
CA PRO A 203 28.69 -17.61 15.78
C PRO A 203 27.69 -18.53 15.07
N ASN A 204 27.13 -18.05 13.96
CA ASN A 204 26.15 -18.75 13.13
C ASN A 204 24.82 -19.16 13.81
N ASN A 205 24.52 -18.68 15.02
CA ASN A 205 23.25 -18.94 15.70
C ASN A 205 22.25 -17.79 15.54
N PHE A 206 21.66 -17.66 14.34
CA PHE A 206 20.74 -16.56 14.02
C PHE A 206 19.36 -16.70 14.66
N THR A 207 18.98 -17.89 15.11
CA THR A 207 17.71 -18.15 15.81
C THR A 207 17.82 -17.99 17.33
N GLY A 208 19.03 -17.78 17.84
CA GLY A 208 19.31 -17.60 19.26
C GLY A 208 19.20 -16.16 19.72
N THR A 209 19.87 -15.85 20.84
CA THR A 209 20.00 -14.46 21.29
C THR A 209 20.94 -13.66 20.40
N GLY A 210 20.81 -12.34 20.41
CA GLY A 210 21.56 -11.41 19.58
C GLY A 210 21.11 -9.97 19.79
N THR A 211 21.68 -9.06 19.01
CA THR A 211 21.41 -7.63 19.09
C THR A 211 21.14 -7.05 17.72
N VAL A 212 20.11 -6.20 17.62
CA VAL A 212 19.84 -5.39 16.43
C VAL A 212 20.41 -4.00 16.64
N ARG A 213 21.09 -3.47 15.63
CA ARG A 213 21.51 -2.07 15.59
C ARG A 213 21.21 -1.46 14.23
N LYS A 214 20.90 -0.15 14.21
CA LYS A 214 20.86 0.63 12.96
C LYS A 214 22.29 0.75 12.42
N LEU A 215 22.46 0.61 11.11
CA LEU A 215 23.75 0.89 10.46
C LEU A 215 24.02 2.41 10.43
N GLU A 216 25.28 2.75 10.25
CA GLU A 216 25.81 4.11 10.31
C GLU A 216 25.19 5.07 9.27
N ASP A 217 25.19 6.36 9.60
CA ASP A 217 24.52 7.43 8.83
C ASP A 217 25.06 7.59 7.40
N ALA A 218 26.28 7.11 7.11
CA ALA A 218 26.80 7.04 5.75
C ALA A 218 25.92 6.14 4.84
N LEU A 219 25.32 5.11 5.42
CA LEU A 219 24.40 4.20 4.75
C LEU A 219 22.94 4.63 4.90
N ASN A 220 22.56 5.24 6.02
CA ASN A 220 21.18 5.61 6.32
C ASN A 220 20.97 7.12 6.32
N LEU A 221 20.37 7.68 5.26
CA LEU A 221 20.12 9.11 5.15
C LEU A 221 18.74 9.50 5.69
N SER A 222 18.70 10.62 6.42
CA SER A 222 17.45 11.12 7.01
C SER A 222 16.41 11.46 5.93
N GLY A 223 15.21 10.89 6.06
CA GLY A 223 14.09 11.15 5.16
C GLY A 223 14.21 10.52 3.78
N ILE A 224 15.07 9.51 3.63
CA ILE A 224 15.25 8.72 2.41
C ILE A 224 15.06 7.25 2.76
N HIS A 225 14.54 6.46 1.82
CA HIS A 225 14.46 5.01 2.00
C HIS A 225 15.76 4.35 1.55
N GLU A 226 16.30 3.48 2.39
CA GLU A 226 17.30 2.49 2.02
C GLU A 226 16.74 1.07 2.10
N ALA A 227 17.11 0.27 1.11
CA ALA A 227 16.59 -1.06 0.93
C ALA A 227 17.66 -1.98 0.35
N VAL A 228 17.54 -3.27 0.66
CA VAL A 228 18.28 -4.40 0.06
C VAL A 228 19.77 -4.09 -0.13
N ALA A 229 20.58 -4.38 0.88
CA ALA A 229 22.03 -4.31 0.77
C ALA A 229 22.62 -5.69 0.42
N THR A 230 23.69 -5.69 -0.37
CA THR A 230 24.58 -6.83 -0.57
C THR A 230 26.02 -6.39 -0.41
N PHE A 231 26.90 -7.33 -0.07
CA PHE A 231 28.27 -7.06 0.33
C PHE A 231 29.24 -7.95 -0.46
N SER A 232 30.43 -7.43 -0.77
CA SER A 232 31.52 -8.24 -1.29
C SER A 232 31.97 -9.28 -0.25
N PRO A 233 32.59 -10.40 -0.67
CA PRO A 233 33.04 -11.44 0.26
C PRO A 233 34.01 -10.96 1.36
N ASP A 234 34.80 -9.93 1.07
CA ASP A 234 35.73 -9.28 2.02
C ASP A 234 35.06 -8.16 2.85
N GLY A 235 33.78 -7.88 2.61
CA GLY A 235 33.00 -6.87 3.32
C GLY A 235 33.37 -5.42 3.00
N THR A 236 34.27 -5.17 2.03
CA THR A 236 34.78 -3.83 1.74
C THR A 236 33.89 -3.00 0.82
N LEU A 237 33.04 -3.66 0.03
CA LEU A 237 32.06 -3.04 -0.87
C LEU A 237 30.64 -3.38 -0.40
N VAL A 238 29.79 -2.35 -0.34
CA VAL A 238 28.34 -2.50 -0.18
C VAL A 238 27.63 -1.93 -1.41
N VAL A 239 26.64 -2.67 -1.90
CA VAL A 239 25.72 -2.22 -2.96
C VAL A 239 24.31 -2.30 -2.40
N PHE A 240 23.56 -1.20 -2.46
CA PHE A 240 22.21 -1.13 -1.92
C PHE A 240 21.32 -0.21 -2.75
N ALA A 241 20.00 -0.37 -2.60
CA ALA A 241 19.03 0.53 -3.20
C ALA A 241 18.76 1.72 -2.27
N ARG A 242 18.76 2.92 -2.84
CA ARG A 242 18.39 4.16 -2.14
C ARG A 242 17.30 4.89 -2.92
N GLY A 243 16.28 5.33 -2.20
CA GLY A 243 15.19 6.15 -2.71
C GLY A 243 15.67 7.54 -3.14
N ASN A 244 14.82 8.25 -3.87
CA ASN A 244 15.16 9.58 -4.35
C ASN A 244 14.88 10.67 -3.31
N GLU A 245 15.62 11.79 -3.40
CA GLU A 245 15.48 12.96 -2.51
C GLU A 245 14.27 13.85 -2.86
N GLY A 246 13.48 13.50 -3.87
CA GLY A 246 12.30 14.27 -4.29
C GLY A 246 12.56 15.62 -4.92
N THR A 247 13.80 15.97 -5.26
CA THR A 247 14.11 17.23 -5.97
C THR A 247 13.91 17.08 -7.48
N LYS A 248 13.49 18.15 -8.17
CA LYS A 248 13.33 18.20 -9.64
C LYS A 248 14.62 17.91 -10.43
N LYS A 249 15.78 17.98 -9.79
CA LYS A 249 17.09 17.62 -10.37
C LYS A 249 17.52 16.18 -10.03
N GLY A 250 16.77 15.51 -9.16
CA GLY A 250 16.89 14.10 -8.82
C GLY A 250 15.91 13.21 -9.58
N ARG A 251 15.94 11.92 -9.27
CA ARG A 251 15.34 10.83 -10.04
C ARG A 251 13.82 10.67 -10.00
N LEU A 252 12.96 11.69 -9.80
CA LEU A 252 11.52 11.55 -9.47
C LEU A 252 11.22 10.54 -8.33
N ASN A 253 10.17 10.75 -7.55
CA ASN A 253 9.86 9.82 -6.46
C ASN A 253 9.26 8.53 -7.05
N VAL A 254 9.74 7.40 -6.55
CA VAL A 254 9.07 6.09 -6.55
C VAL A 254 9.36 5.44 -5.21
#